data_AF-V5E1F9-F1
#
_entry.id   AF-V5E1F9-F1
#
_cell.length_a   1.000
_cell.length_b   1.000
_cell.length_c   1.000
_cell.angle_alpha   90.00
_cell.angle_beta   90.00
_cell.angle_gamma   90.00
#
_symmetry.space_group_name_H-M   'P 1'
#
loop_
_entity.id
_entity.type
_entity.pdbx_description
1 polymer ?
#
loop_
_entity_poly.entity_id
_entity_poly.type
_entity_poly.pdbx_seq_one_letter_code
_entity_poly.pdbx_strand_id
1 'polypeptide(L)'
;MKLLLQYLALCFFRNDPTELIPPNSFMWKTVGFYLVSGCIVEGLIADPADGSLEVLLRTIMAFSTIATLLLLTKKSLYFKQLFTSIFVCENFIMTLAIAAEALDHIMVMRHEIYREEISTTLGIFLVIWYIAIVSYIFRKFFSYRLSESVVFAFSYFVLTYGIPMLFMDI
;
A
#
# COMPACT_ATOMS: atom_id res chain seq x y z
N MET A 1 13.94 -15.25 3.69
CA MET A 1 12.56 -15.79 3.58
C MET A 1 11.76 -15.69 4.89
N LYS A 2 12.30 -16.10 6.07
CA LYS A 2 11.58 -15.95 7.36
C LYS A 2 11.06 -14.52 7.62
N LEU A 3 11.89 -13.50 7.35
CA LEU A 3 11.51 -12.09 7.56
C LEU A 3 10.32 -11.64 6.68
N LEU A 4 10.34 -12.00 5.38
CA LEU A 4 9.27 -11.64 4.44
C LEU A 4 7.95 -12.34 4.80
N LEU A 5 7.99 -13.60 5.24
CA LEU A 5 6.82 -14.30 5.76
C LEU A 5 6.27 -13.66 7.04
N GLN A 6 7.13 -13.13 7.91
CA GLN A 6 6.70 -12.40 9.10
C GLN A 6 6.02 -11.07 8.74
N TYR A 7 6.53 -10.35 7.73
CA TYR A 7 5.85 -9.15 7.22
C TYR A 7 4.55 -9.48 6.47
N LEU A 8 4.47 -10.58 5.73
CA LEU A 8 3.21 -11.03 5.12
C LEU A 8 2.16 -11.41 6.17
N ALA A 9 2.57 -12.12 7.23
CA ALA A 9 1.67 -12.43 8.34
C ALA A 9 1.16 -11.15 9.05
N LEU A 10 1.84 -10.02 8.88
CA LEU A 10 1.37 -8.72 9.34
C LEU A 10 0.18 -8.19 8.54
N CYS A 11 0.11 -8.50 7.24
CA CYS A 11 -1.06 -8.21 6.39
C CYS A 11 -2.33 -8.92 6.89
N PHE A 12 -2.16 -9.98 7.68
CA PHE A 12 -3.21 -10.75 8.33
C PHE A 12 -3.31 -10.48 9.84
N PHE A 13 -2.81 -9.34 10.32
CA PHE A 13 -2.92 -8.89 11.72
C PHE A 13 -2.28 -9.81 12.77
N ARG A 14 -1.35 -10.69 12.37
CA ARG A 14 -0.86 -11.77 13.25
C ARG A 14 0.42 -11.42 14.02
N ASN A 15 1.25 -10.54 13.47
CA ASN A 15 2.54 -10.18 14.06
C ASN A 15 2.56 -8.73 14.57
N ASP A 16 3.46 -8.45 15.51
CA ASP A 16 3.71 -7.08 15.96
C ASP A 16 4.75 -6.40 15.05
N PRO A 17 4.42 -5.25 14.42
CA PRO A 17 5.35 -4.59 13.53
C PRO A 17 6.56 -3.98 14.24
N THR A 18 6.48 -3.74 15.55
CA THR A 18 7.56 -3.09 16.32
C THR A 18 8.74 -4.01 16.61
N GLU A 19 8.52 -5.33 16.54
CA GLU A 19 9.56 -6.35 16.75
C GLU A 19 10.35 -6.66 15.47
N LEU A 20 9.85 -6.21 14.31
CA LEU A 20 10.44 -6.47 13.00
C LEU A 20 11.49 -5.41 12.68
N ILE A 21 12.77 -5.76 12.80
CA ILE A 21 13.90 -4.88 12.47
C ILE A 21 14.44 -5.23 11.07
N PRO A 22 14.11 -4.46 10.02
CA PRO A 22 14.60 -4.74 8.68
C PRO A 22 16.04 -4.22 8.50
N PRO A 23 16.91 -4.97 7.80
CA PRO A 23 18.18 -4.40 7.34
C PRO A 23 17.93 -3.39 6.21
N ASN A 24 18.82 -2.39 6.06
CA ASN A 24 18.70 -1.34 5.03
C ASN A 24 18.52 -1.91 3.62
N SER A 25 19.22 -3.00 3.31
CA SER A 25 19.14 -3.68 2.02
C SER A 25 17.76 -4.26 1.73
N PHE A 26 17.02 -4.68 2.76
CA PHE A 26 15.67 -5.23 2.61
C PHE A 26 14.65 -4.12 2.34
N MET A 27 14.78 -2.97 3.02
CA MET A 27 13.95 -1.79 2.78
C MET A 27 14.07 -1.32 1.31
N TRP A 28 15.29 -1.11 0.82
CA TRP A 28 15.51 -0.67 -0.57
C TRP A 28 15.07 -1.70 -1.61
N LYS A 29 15.21 -3.00 -1.33
CA LYS A 29 14.66 -4.05 -2.19
C LYS A 29 13.13 -4.00 -2.26
N THR A 30 12.47 -3.68 -1.15
CA THR A 30 11.00 -3.56 -1.09
C THR A 30 10.52 -2.35 -1.88
N VAL A 31 11.21 -1.21 -1.75
CA VAL A 31 10.93 -0.01 -2.57
C VAL A 31 11.21 -0.27 -4.05
N GLY A 32 12.35 -0.89 -4.37
CA GLY A 32 12.68 -1.23 -5.75
C GLY A 32 11.66 -2.18 -6.36
N PHE A 33 11.22 -3.20 -5.60
CA PHE A 33 10.15 -4.09 -6.03
C PHE A 33 8.85 -3.33 -6.26
N TYR A 34 8.47 -2.43 -5.35
CA TYR A 34 7.28 -1.60 -5.49
C TYR A 34 7.32 -0.70 -6.73
N LEU A 35 8.43 0.01 -6.95
CA LEU A 35 8.58 0.89 -8.12
C LEU A 35 8.56 0.08 -9.43
N VAL A 36 9.31 -1.01 -9.51
CA VAL A 36 9.37 -1.82 -10.73
C VAL A 36 8.03 -2.48 -11.01
N SER A 37 7.40 -3.10 -10.01
CA SER A 37 6.09 -3.74 -10.18
C SER A 37 5.00 -2.72 -10.51
N GLY A 38 4.96 -1.59 -9.79
CA GLY A 38 4.03 -0.50 -10.02
C GLY A 38 4.16 0.06 -11.44
N CYS A 39 5.36 0.42 -11.88
CA CYS A 39 5.56 0.97 -13.23
C CYS A 39 5.19 -0.02 -14.34
N ILE A 40 5.42 -1.32 -14.14
CA ILE A 40 5.01 -2.34 -15.11
C ILE A 40 3.47 -2.43 -15.19
N VAL A 41 2.80 -2.43 -14.04
CA VAL A 41 1.34 -2.60 -13.96
C VAL A 41 0.61 -1.37 -14.45
N GLU A 42 0.96 -0.20 -13.92
CA GLU A 42 0.31 1.06 -14.31
C GLU A 42 0.65 1.40 -15.76
N GLY A 43 1.84 1.03 -16.25
CA GLY A 43 2.18 1.14 -17.68
C GLY A 43 1.52 0.09 -18.59
N LEU A 44 0.88 -0.94 -18.03
CA LEU A 44 0.03 -1.89 -18.77
C LEU A 44 -1.43 -1.41 -18.80
N ILE A 45 -1.87 -0.64 -17.79
CA ILE A 45 -3.24 -0.13 -17.66
C ILE A 45 -3.40 1.23 -18.37
N ALA A 46 -2.40 2.10 -18.23
CA ALA A 46 -2.36 3.46 -18.79
C ALA A 46 -1.11 3.66 -19.66
N ASP A 47 -0.94 4.88 -20.18
CA ASP A 47 0.28 5.23 -20.90
C ASP A 47 1.51 5.06 -19.96
N PRO A 48 2.61 4.43 -20.44
CA PRO A 48 3.76 4.13 -19.59
C PRO A 48 4.37 5.35 -18.89
N ALA A 49 4.25 6.52 -19.51
CA ALA A 49 4.71 7.79 -18.93
C ALA A 49 3.86 8.18 -17.72
N ASP A 50 2.53 8.16 -17.85
CA ASP A 50 1.61 8.55 -16.79
C ASP A 50 1.61 7.53 -15.65
N GLY A 51 1.55 6.23 -15.98
CA GLY A 51 1.60 5.17 -14.97
C GLY A 51 2.89 5.16 -14.15
N SER A 52 4.04 5.43 -14.77
CA SER A 52 5.30 5.55 -14.03
C SER A 52 5.38 6.81 -13.16
N LEU A 53 4.79 7.93 -13.62
CA LEU A 53 4.70 9.17 -12.86
C LEU A 53 3.81 9.00 -11.63
N GLU A 54 2.67 8.32 -11.76
CA GLU A 54 1.76 8.05 -10.64
C GLU A 54 2.45 7.24 -9.55
N VAL A 55 3.12 6.15 -9.91
CA VAL A 55 3.82 5.26 -8.97
C VAL A 55 4.92 6.01 -8.24
N LEU A 56 5.65 6.86 -8.95
CA LEU A 56 6.72 7.67 -8.39
C LEU A 56 6.15 8.73 -7.43
N LEU A 57 5.08 9.43 -7.82
CA LEU A 57 4.42 10.42 -6.98
C LEU A 57 3.85 9.79 -5.71
N ARG A 58 3.17 8.65 -5.84
CA ARG A 58 2.65 7.83 -4.73
C ARG A 58 3.77 7.42 -3.77
N THR A 59 4.92 7.01 -4.29
CA THR A 59 6.12 6.67 -3.48
C THR A 59 6.64 7.87 -2.71
N ILE A 60 6.76 9.03 -3.36
CA ILE A 60 7.23 10.27 -2.72
C ILE A 60 6.26 10.70 -1.62
N MET A 61 4.95 10.65 -1.89
CA MET A 61 3.90 11.01 -0.93
C MET A 61 3.87 10.06 0.26
N ALA A 62 4.01 8.75 0.03
CA ALA A 62 4.11 7.77 1.12
C ALA A 62 5.33 8.04 2.00
N PHE A 63 6.50 8.28 1.39
CA PHE A 63 7.73 8.57 2.12
C PHE A 63 7.63 9.87 2.92
N SER A 64 7.14 10.95 2.32
CA SER A 64 7.01 12.26 2.98
C SER A 64 5.97 12.23 4.10
N THR A 65 4.87 11.51 3.93
CA THR A 65 3.82 11.37 4.95
C THR A 65 4.31 10.58 6.15
N ILE A 66 4.96 9.42 5.93
CA ILE A 66 5.54 8.60 6.99
C ILE A 66 6.66 9.36 7.72
N ALA A 67 7.52 10.06 6.97
CA ALA A 67 8.58 10.88 7.55
C ALA A 67 8.01 12.00 8.44
N THR A 68 7.02 12.75 7.94
CA THR A 68 6.34 13.81 8.68
C THR A 68 5.68 13.27 9.95
N LEU A 69 4.94 12.17 9.86
CA LEU A 69 4.28 11.54 11.01
C LEU A 69 5.28 11.11 12.10
N LEU A 70 6.43 10.55 11.71
CA LEU A 70 7.47 10.14 12.64
C LEU A 70 8.22 11.30 13.28
N LEU A 71 8.40 12.40 12.55
CA LEU A 71 8.96 13.64 13.08
C LEU A 71 8.03 14.26 14.13
N LEU A 72 6.73 14.31 13.86
CA LEU A 72 5.72 14.82 14.81
C LEU A 72 5.64 13.98 16.08
N THR A 73 5.81 12.67 15.97
CA THR A 73 5.76 11.73 17.11
C THR A 73 7.10 11.55 17.81
N LYS A 74 8.17 12.23 17.36
CA LYS A 74 9.55 12.15 17.88
C LYS A 74 10.11 10.71 17.89
N LYS A 75 9.61 9.83 17.02
CA LYS A 75 9.99 8.40 16.95
C LYS A 75 10.82 8.06 15.71
N SER A 76 11.69 8.96 15.25
CA SER A 76 12.45 8.81 13.99
C SER A 76 13.29 7.53 13.88
N LEU A 77 13.68 6.92 15.01
CA LEU A 77 14.40 5.63 15.04
C LEU A 77 13.60 4.47 14.43
N TYR A 78 12.27 4.53 14.48
CA TYR A 78 11.37 3.50 13.97
C TYR A 78 11.04 3.64 12.48
N PHE A 79 11.62 4.64 11.80
CA PHE A 79 11.33 4.93 10.39
C PHE A 79 11.44 3.71 9.48
N LYS A 80 12.56 2.99 9.58
CA LYS A 80 12.82 1.84 8.71
C LYS A 80 11.80 0.72 8.92
N GLN A 81 11.39 0.49 10.16
CA GLN A 81 10.45 -0.58 10.52
C GLN A 81 9.04 -0.24 10.05
N LEU A 82 8.58 0.98 10.33
CA LEU A 82 7.25 1.44 9.94
C LEU A 82 7.12 1.46 8.41
N PHE A 83 8.10 2.08 7.74
CA PHE A 83 8.13 2.20 6.30
C PHE A 83 8.15 0.84 5.60
N THR A 84 9.02 -0.07 6.04
CA THR A 84 9.08 -1.43 5.47
C THR A 84 7.78 -2.21 5.73
N SER A 85 7.18 -2.07 6.92
CA SER A 85 5.92 -2.75 7.24
C SER A 85 4.80 -2.34 6.29
N ILE A 86 4.64 -1.02 6.07
CA ILE A 86 3.63 -0.48 5.17
C ILE A 86 3.91 -0.92 3.73
N PHE A 87 5.14 -0.73 3.23
CA PHE A 87 5.47 -1.06 1.84
C PHE A 87 5.35 -2.56 1.53
N VAL A 88 5.68 -3.46 2.46
CA VAL A 88 5.45 -4.90 2.21
C VAL A 88 3.95 -5.21 2.12
N CYS A 89 3.14 -4.62 3.00
CA CYS A 89 1.69 -4.79 2.95
C CYS A 89 1.09 -4.18 1.68
N GLU A 90 1.62 -3.05 1.24
CA GLU A 90 1.21 -2.38 0.03
C GLU A 90 1.54 -3.22 -1.21
N ASN A 91 2.75 -3.77 -1.31
CA ASN A 91 3.10 -4.70 -2.38
C ASN A 91 2.20 -5.94 -2.40
N PHE A 92 1.80 -6.44 -1.23
CA PHE A 92 0.87 -7.56 -1.13
C PHE A 92 -0.53 -7.20 -1.67
N ILE A 93 -1.10 -6.08 -1.22
CA ILE A 93 -2.41 -5.61 -1.72
C ILE A 93 -2.34 -5.26 -3.21
N MET A 94 -1.26 -4.64 -3.68
CA MET A 94 -1.03 -4.35 -5.09
C MET A 94 -1.03 -5.63 -5.93
N THR A 95 -0.37 -6.68 -5.45
CA THR A 95 -0.37 -7.98 -6.14
C THR A 95 -1.78 -8.57 -6.24
N LEU A 96 -2.61 -8.41 -5.21
CA LEU A 96 -4.01 -8.83 -5.24
C LEU A 96 -4.86 -7.95 -6.17
N ALA A 97 -4.59 -6.64 -6.24
CA ALA A 97 -5.26 -5.73 -7.17
C ALA A 97 -4.97 -6.11 -8.63
N ILE A 98 -3.71 -6.42 -8.98
CA ILE A 98 -3.34 -6.93 -10.31
C ILE A 98 -4.12 -8.20 -10.64
N ALA A 99 -4.25 -9.13 -9.67
CA ALA A 99 -5.01 -10.35 -9.88
C ALA A 99 -6.51 -10.07 -10.09
N ALA A 100 -7.06 -9.03 -9.45
CA ALA A 100 -8.43 -8.57 -9.65
C ALA A 100 -8.65 -7.99 -11.05
N GLU A 101 -7.73 -7.13 -11.52
CA GLU A 101 -7.76 -6.59 -12.88
C GLU A 101 -7.61 -7.69 -13.94
N ALA A 102 -6.72 -8.66 -13.71
CA ALA A 102 -6.59 -9.82 -14.58
C ALA A 102 -7.87 -10.66 -14.64
N LEU A 103 -8.55 -10.82 -13.50
CA LEU A 103 -9.86 -11.49 -13.44
C LEU A 103 -10.91 -10.70 -14.22
N ASP A 104 -10.96 -9.38 -14.04
CA ASP A 104 -11.86 -8.50 -14.79
C ASP A 104 -11.65 -8.63 -16.31
N HIS A 105 -10.40 -8.61 -16.76
CA HIS A 105 -10.05 -8.80 -18.17
C HIS A 105 -10.51 -10.18 -18.71
N ILE A 106 -10.40 -11.25 -17.91
CA ILE A 106 -10.93 -12.57 -18.29
C ILE A 106 -12.46 -12.54 -18.38
N MET A 107 -13.14 -11.84 -17.48
CA MET A 107 -14.60 -11.70 -17.48
C MET A 107 -15.09 -10.89 -18.69
N VAL A 108 -14.34 -9.87 -19.14
CA VAL A 108 -14.59 -9.17 -20.42
C VAL A 108 -14.61 -10.14 -21.58
N MET A 109 -13.58 -10.98 -21.67
CA MET A 109 -13.44 -11.96 -22.75
C MET A 109 -14.56 -13.00 -22.75
N ARG A 110 -15.20 -13.25 -21.60
CA ARG A 110 -16.33 -14.19 -21.44
C ARG A 110 -17.72 -13.55 -21.52
N HIS A 111 -17.80 -12.22 -21.66
CA HIS A 111 -19.05 -11.45 -21.73
C HIS A 111 -19.98 -11.69 -20.53
N GLU A 112 -19.41 -11.72 -19.32
CA GLU A 112 -20.18 -11.84 -18.08
C GLU A 112 -20.94 -10.55 -17.76
N ILE A 113 -22.23 -10.68 -17.41
CA ILE A 113 -23.13 -9.53 -17.16
C ILE A 113 -22.79 -8.82 -15.84
N TYR A 114 -22.32 -9.56 -14.83
CA TYR A 114 -22.01 -9.04 -13.49
C TYR A 114 -20.57 -8.54 -13.31
N ARG A 115 -19.86 -8.28 -14.42
CA ARG A 115 -18.44 -7.88 -14.41
C ARG A 115 -18.17 -6.66 -13.52
N GLU A 116 -18.88 -5.57 -13.77
CA GLU A 116 -18.62 -4.28 -13.11
C GLU A 116 -18.88 -4.36 -11.60
N GLU A 117 -19.94 -5.06 -11.19
CA GLU A 117 -20.26 -5.28 -9.78
C GLU A 117 -19.18 -6.08 -9.05
N ILE A 118 -18.67 -7.15 -9.68
CA ILE A 118 -17.64 -8.00 -9.10
C ILE A 118 -16.31 -7.25 -8.98
N SER A 119 -15.86 -6.59 -10.05
CA SER A 119 -14.60 -5.84 -10.05
C SER A 119 -14.63 -4.69 -9.04
N THR A 120 -15.73 -3.90 -9.04
CA THR A 120 -15.90 -2.78 -8.10
C THR A 120 -15.95 -3.26 -6.65
N THR A 121 -16.68 -4.33 -6.36
CA THR A 121 -16.78 -4.89 -5.00
C THR A 121 -15.42 -5.37 -4.50
N LEU A 122 -14.65 -6.02 -5.37
CA LEU A 122 -13.30 -6.52 -5.05
C LEU A 122 -12.33 -5.35 -4.79
N GLY A 123 -12.39 -4.29 -5.61
CA GLY A 123 -11.64 -3.05 -5.38
C GLY A 123 -11.95 -2.39 -4.04
N ILE A 124 -13.23 -2.21 -3.71
CA ILE A 124 -13.67 -1.64 -2.41
C ILE A 124 -13.17 -2.50 -1.25
N PHE A 125 -13.29 -3.83 -1.37
CA PHE A 125 -12.82 -4.75 -0.35
C PHE A 125 -11.30 -4.62 -0.11
N LEU A 126 -10.50 -4.53 -1.17
CA LEU A 126 -9.04 -4.35 -1.07
C LEU A 126 -8.66 -3.02 -0.41
N VAL A 127 -9.36 -1.93 -0.74
CA VAL A 127 -9.14 -0.63 -0.10
C VAL A 127 -9.46 -0.68 1.40
N ILE A 128 -10.61 -1.24 1.77
CA ILE A 128 -10.98 -1.40 3.18
C ILE A 128 -9.95 -2.25 3.93
N TRP A 129 -9.50 -3.35 3.30
CA TRP A 129 -8.48 -4.22 3.90
C TRP A 129 -7.14 -3.49 4.07
N TYR A 130 -6.71 -2.72 3.08
CA TYR A 130 -5.50 -1.90 3.19
C TYR A 130 -5.58 -0.89 4.34
N ILE A 131 -6.69 -0.15 4.45
CA ILE A 131 -6.92 0.80 5.54
C ILE A 131 -6.90 0.08 6.90
N ALA A 132 -7.48 -1.12 6.98
CA ALA A 132 -7.44 -1.92 8.20
C ALA A 132 -6.01 -2.32 8.57
N ILE A 133 -5.19 -2.77 7.60
CA ILE A 133 -3.78 -3.13 7.81
C ILE A 133 -2.97 -1.92 8.30
N VAL A 134 -3.06 -0.79 7.61
CA VAL A 134 -2.33 0.44 7.99
C VAL A 134 -2.77 0.94 9.37
N SER A 135 -4.08 0.91 9.65
CA SER A 135 -4.61 1.25 10.98
C SER A 135 -4.05 0.35 12.07
N TYR A 136 -3.97 -0.96 11.83
CA TYR A 136 -3.33 -1.89 12.77
C TYR A 136 -1.85 -1.57 12.99
N ILE A 137 -1.10 -1.26 11.92
CA ILE A 137 0.31 -0.87 12.00
C ILE A 137 0.47 0.39 12.87
N PHE A 138 -0.29 1.45 12.59
CA PHE A 138 -0.23 2.69 13.35
C PHE A 138 -0.62 2.50 14.81
N ARG A 139 -1.67 1.71 15.08
CA ARG A 139 -2.07 1.36 16.44
C ARG A 139 -0.93 0.73 17.23
N LYS A 140 -0.19 -0.19 16.62
CA LYS A 140 0.92 -0.88 17.28
C LYS A 140 2.15 0.01 17.47
N PHE A 141 2.56 0.77 16.46
CA PHE A 141 3.74 1.64 16.56
C PHE A 141 3.56 2.85 17.48
N PHE A 142 2.39 3.47 17.43
CA PHE A 142 2.12 4.71 18.17
C PHE A 142 1.35 4.47 19.47
N SER A 143 0.91 3.24 19.72
CA SER A 143 0.06 2.89 20.86
C SER A 143 -1.21 3.73 20.93
N TYR A 144 -1.69 4.18 19.76
CA TYR A 144 -2.90 4.99 19.62
C TYR A 144 -4.17 4.19 19.90
N ARG A 145 -5.26 4.92 20.17
CA ARG A 145 -6.59 4.29 20.21
C ARG A 145 -6.98 3.85 18.80
N LEU A 146 -7.89 2.87 18.71
CA LEU A 146 -8.33 2.33 17.42
C LEU A 146 -8.88 3.44 16.51
N SER A 147 -9.68 4.36 17.07
CA SER A 147 -10.28 5.48 16.35
C SER A 147 -9.23 6.39 15.71
N GLU A 148 -8.22 6.81 16.48
CA GLU A 148 -7.12 7.66 16.00
C GLU A 148 -6.33 6.95 14.90
N SER A 149 -6.07 5.66 15.07
CA SER A 149 -5.31 4.85 14.10
C SER A 149 -6.03 4.73 12.76
N VAL A 150 -7.36 4.56 12.79
CA VAL A 150 -8.20 4.54 11.58
C VAL A 150 -8.19 5.90 10.89
N VAL A 151 -8.33 7.00 11.64
CA VAL A 151 -8.27 8.36 11.07
C VAL A 151 -6.93 8.60 10.39
N PHE A 152 -5.82 8.29 11.06
CA PHE A 152 -4.49 8.43 10.45
C PHE A 152 -4.29 7.53 9.23
N ALA A 153 -4.78 6.28 9.26
CA ALA A 153 -4.69 5.38 8.12
C ALA A 153 -5.51 5.87 6.93
N PHE A 154 -6.71 6.39 7.17
CA PHE A 154 -7.54 7.00 6.13
C PHE A 154 -6.91 8.26 5.57
N SER A 155 -6.39 9.16 6.42
CA SER A 155 -5.66 10.34 5.97
C SER A 155 -4.42 9.97 5.16
N TYR A 156 -3.66 8.97 5.59
CA TYR A 156 -2.53 8.44 4.85
C TYR A 156 -2.95 7.90 3.48
N PHE A 157 -4.06 7.15 3.41
CA PHE A 157 -4.59 6.65 2.14
C PHE A 157 -4.96 7.80 1.19
N VAL A 158 -5.69 8.81 1.66
CA VAL A 158 -6.07 9.97 0.83
C VAL A 158 -4.84 10.76 0.36
N LEU A 159 -3.83 10.96 1.22
CA LEU A 159 -2.60 11.66 0.84
C LEU A 159 -1.77 10.88 -0.17
N THR A 160 -1.70 9.56 -0.03
CA THR A 160 -0.86 8.72 -0.88
C THR A 160 -1.54 8.36 -2.20
N TYR A 161 -2.84 8.10 -2.22
CA TYR A 161 -3.57 7.66 -3.43
C TYR A 161 -4.49 8.74 -3.99
N GLY A 162 -5.18 9.49 -3.15
CA GLY A 162 -6.13 10.52 -3.59
C GLY A 162 -5.45 11.71 -4.28
N ILE A 163 -4.35 12.22 -3.71
CA ILE A 163 -3.64 13.37 -4.29
C ILE A 163 -3.04 13.03 -5.67
N PRO A 164 -2.32 11.91 -5.86
CA PRO A 164 -1.80 11.57 -7.18
C PRO A 164 -2.88 11.39 -8.25
N MET A 165 -4.00 10.74 -7.92
CA MET A 165 -5.13 10.61 -8.85
C MET A 165 -5.67 11.99 -9.27
N LEU A 166 -5.85 12.91 -8.31
CA LEU A 166 -6.29 14.27 -8.63
C LEU A 166 -5.31 15.05 -9.52
N PHE A 167 -4.02 14.74 -9.50
CA PHE A 167 -3.02 15.37 -10.37
C PHE A 167 -3.02 14.80 -11.79
N MET A 168 -3.44 13.55 -11.96
CA MET A 168 -3.46 12.87 -13.26
C MET A 168 -4.75 13.16 -14.05
N ASP A 169 -5.85 13.52 -13.36
CA ASP A 169 -7.14 13.88 -13.97
C ASP A 169 -7.25 15.37 -14.41
N ILE A 170 -6.18 16.17 -14.27
CA ILE A 170 -6.12 17.61 -14.65
C ILE A 170 -5.38 17.81 -15.96
#